data_AF-A0A8C5CMB4-F1
#
_entry.id   AF-A0A8C5CMB4-F1
#
_cell.length_a   1.000
_cell.length_b   1.000
_cell.length_c   1.000
_cell.angle_alpha   90.00
_cell.angle_beta   90.00
_cell.angle_gamma   90.00
#
_symmetry.space_group_name_H-M   'P 1'
#
loop_
_entity.id
_entity.type
_entity.pdbx_description
1 polymer ?
#
loop_
_entity_poly.entity_id
_entity_poly.type
_entity_poly.pdbx_seq_one_letter_code
_entity_poly.pdbx_strand_id
1 'polypeptide(L)'
;MFQPGTLISYNLLGISWVDSGWVPILNPGNVLDYFSERSNPFYDRTCNNEVVKMQRLTLEHLNQMVGVEYILLHAQEPILYIIRKQQRHAPSQGGPVTVPLADYYIIAGVVYQAPDLGSVIGSRVLSAVHGIQSAFDEAMSYCRYHPSKGYWWHFKDQEEREKAKPKSKKKEEPSSLFQRQRVDMLLLDLRSKFPPTFYQPKPGEKPIPVEVKKEPEPPAETVKQETEREPATKTSAPAPPSKPPPEKRARLQ
;
A
#
# COMPACT_ATOMS: atom_id res chain seq x y z
N MET A 1 -38.97 28.73 25.49
CA MET A 1 -38.84 27.69 24.45
C MET A 1 -37.92 28.25 23.37
N PHE A 2 -36.60 28.14 23.57
CA PHE A 2 -35.61 28.61 22.61
C PHE A 2 -34.91 27.36 22.07
N GLN A 3 -35.11 27.08 20.79
CA GLN A 3 -34.31 26.11 20.06
C GLN A 3 -32.98 26.80 19.69
N PRO A 4 -31.81 26.25 20.07
CA PRO A 4 -30.58 26.66 19.43
C PRO A 4 -30.60 26.09 18.01
N GLY A 5 -30.74 26.97 17.03
CA GLY A 5 -30.48 26.63 15.64
C GLY A 5 -29.01 26.27 15.51
N THR A 6 -28.70 24.98 15.62
CA THR A 6 -27.41 24.45 15.19
C THR A 6 -27.36 24.64 13.68
N LEU A 7 -26.79 25.77 13.24
CA LEU A 7 -26.19 25.83 11.93
C LEU A 7 -25.21 24.66 11.89
N ILE A 8 -25.58 23.59 11.20
CA ILE A 8 -24.64 22.55 10.82
C ILE A 8 -23.61 23.29 9.98
N SER A 9 -22.53 23.72 10.64
CA SER A 9 -21.33 24.15 9.95
C SER A 9 -20.85 22.90 9.25
N TYR A 10 -21.27 22.73 8.00
CA TYR A 10 -20.77 21.66 7.14
C TYR A 10 -19.25 21.73 7.23
N ASN A 11 -18.62 20.62 7.60
CA ASN A 11 -17.17 20.59 7.75
C ASN A 11 -16.54 20.81 6.36
N LEU A 12 -16.05 22.03 6.12
CA LEU A 12 -15.48 22.43 4.83
C LEU A 12 -14.17 21.68 4.50
N LEU A 13 -13.51 21.07 5.49
CA LEU A 13 -12.30 20.27 5.28
C LEU A 13 -12.60 18.91 4.60
N GLY A 14 -13.86 18.46 4.63
CA GLY A 14 -14.28 17.19 4.04
C GLY A 14 -14.86 17.30 2.62
N ILE A 15 -14.99 18.52 2.10
CA ILE A 15 -15.55 18.78 0.76
C ILE A 15 -14.44 19.18 -0.21
N SER A 16 -14.67 18.94 -1.50
CA SER A 16 -13.83 19.43 -2.58
C SER A 16 -14.72 19.97 -3.70
N TRP A 17 -14.18 20.88 -4.50
CA TRP A 17 -14.91 21.49 -5.61
C TRP A 17 -14.03 21.54 -6.86
N VAL A 18 -14.64 21.36 -8.03
CA VAL A 18 -13.94 21.45 -9.31
C VAL A 18 -14.91 21.89 -10.41
N ASP A 19 -14.45 22.74 -11.32
CA ASP A 19 -15.09 22.97 -12.61
C ASP A 19 -14.15 22.53 -13.74
N SER A 20 -14.60 21.48 -14.45
CA SER A 20 -13.83 20.83 -15.52
C SER A 20 -13.55 21.74 -16.72
N GLY A 21 -14.35 22.80 -16.93
CA GLY A 21 -14.16 23.74 -18.04
C GLY A 21 -12.88 24.58 -17.91
N TRP A 22 -12.44 24.82 -16.66
CA TRP A 22 -11.29 25.66 -16.36
C TRP A 22 -9.96 24.89 -16.28
N VAL A 23 -10.00 23.58 -16.02
CA VAL A 23 -8.81 22.76 -15.79
C VAL A 23 -7.76 22.87 -16.90
N PRO A 24 -8.11 22.85 -18.21
CA PRO A 24 -7.11 22.93 -19.29
C PRO A 24 -6.50 24.32 -19.48
N ILE A 25 -7.17 25.37 -19.01
CA ILE A 25 -6.79 26.78 -19.24
C ILE A 25 -6.27 27.45 -17.98
N LEU A 26 -6.17 26.73 -16.86
CA LEU A 26 -5.81 27.28 -15.55
C LEU A 26 -4.37 27.82 -15.57
N ASN A 27 -4.21 29.05 -15.10
CA ASN A 27 -2.95 29.76 -15.00
C ASN A 27 -2.95 30.70 -13.77
N PRO A 28 -1.78 31.21 -13.32
CA PRO A 28 -1.68 32.11 -12.18
C PRO A 28 -2.49 33.41 -12.34
N GLY A 29 -2.74 33.84 -13.57
CA GLY A 29 -3.51 35.05 -13.86
C GLY A 29 -5.02 34.85 -13.70
N ASN A 30 -5.54 33.66 -13.96
CA ASN A 30 -6.96 33.35 -13.96
C ASN A 30 -7.40 32.46 -12.79
N VAL A 31 -6.47 31.93 -11.99
CA VAL A 31 -6.77 31.04 -10.87
C VAL A 31 -7.66 31.71 -9.81
N LEU A 32 -7.52 33.03 -9.61
CA LEU A 32 -8.39 33.79 -8.73
C LEU A 32 -9.81 33.93 -9.31
N ASP A 33 -9.93 34.06 -10.64
CA ASP A 33 -11.23 34.05 -11.31
C ASP A 33 -11.91 32.69 -11.21
N TYR A 34 -11.16 31.61 -11.44
CA TYR A 34 -11.60 30.24 -11.22
C TYR A 34 -12.09 30.02 -9.79
N PHE A 35 -11.34 30.50 -8.80
CA PHE A 35 -11.72 30.38 -7.40
C PHE A 35 -12.96 31.22 -7.06
N SER A 36 -13.20 32.34 -7.75
CA SER A 36 -14.39 33.19 -7.54
C SER A 36 -15.70 32.64 -8.13
N GLU A 37 -15.65 31.48 -8.80
CA GLU A 37 -16.81 30.91 -9.50
C GLU A 37 -18.01 30.72 -8.57
N ARG A 38 -19.22 30.96 -9.09
CA ARG A 38 -20.45 31.01 -8.28
C ARG A 38 -20.73 29.68 -7.58
N SER A 39 -20.32 28.58 -8.20
CA SER A 39 -20.51 27.21 -7.70
C SER A 39 -19.51 26.81 -6.62
N ASN A 40 -18.42 27.57 -6.44
CA ASN A 40 -17.41 27.27 -5.42
C ASN A 40 -17.93 27.61 -4.01
N PRO A 41 -18.05 26.62 -3.09
CA PRO A 41 -18.51 26.86 -1.72
C PRO A 41 -17.47 27.55 -0.83
N PHE A 42 -16.20 27.58 -1.24
CA PHE A 42 -15.10 28.16 -0.45
C PHE A 42 -14.97 29.68 -0.62
N TYR A 43 -15.56 30.24 -1.68
CA TYR A 43 -15.43 31.66 -2.01
C TYR A 43 -16.53 32.49 -1.33
N ASP A 44 -16.11 33.56 -0.68
CA ASP A 44 -16.99 34.49 0.03
C ASP A 44 -17.22 35.73 -0.84
N ARG A 45 -18.46 35.96 -1.27
CA ARG A 45 -18.81 37.09 -2.16
C ARG A 45 -18.86 38.44 -1.46
N THR A 46 -18.76 38.45 -0.12
CA THR A 46 -18.64 39.70 0.64
C THR A 46 -17.21 40.21 0.72
N CYS A 47 -16.25 39.48 0.14
CA CYS A 47 -14.84 39.87 0.15
C CYS A 47 -14.52 41.08 -0.75
N ASN A 48 -13.39 41.70 -0.47
CA ASN A 48 -12.89 42.86 -1.21
C ASN A 48 -12.58 42.52 -2.68
N ASN A 49 -12.19 41.27 -2.98
CA ASN A 49 -11.93 40.83 -4.35
C ASN A 49 -13.18 40.95 -5.24
N GLU A 50 -14.37 40.65 -4.70
CA GLU A 50 -15.62 40.78 -5.44
C GLU A 50 -15.92 42.25 -5.75
N VAL A 51 -15.68 43.15 -4.79
CA VAL A 51 -15.86 44.60 -4.97
C VAL A 51 -14.91 45.14 -6.05
N VAL A 52 -13.62 44.78 -5.96
CA VAL A 52 -12.60 45.16 -6.96
C VAL A 52 -12.96 44.62 -8.35
N LYS A 53 -13.43 43.37 -8.43
CA LYS A 53 -13.86 42.73 -9.68
C LYS A 53 -15.08 43.43 -10.29
N MET A 54 -16.09 43.74 -9.48
CA MET A 54 -17.30 44.47 -9.90
C MET A 54 -16.98 45.90 -10.37
N GLN A 55 -16.02 46.57 -9.73
CA GLN A 55 -15.56 47.91 -10.10
C GLN A 55 -14.54 47.91 -11.24
N ARG A 56 -14.13 46.74 -11.75
CA ARG A 56 -13.08 46.58 -12.78
C ARG A 56 -11.76 47.27 -12.40
N LEU A 57 -11.44 47.26 -11.11
CA LEU A 57 -10.19 47.81 -10.59
C LEU A 57 -9.07 46.76 -10.65
N THR A 58 -7.82 47.23 -10.55
CA THR A 58 -6.64 46.35 -10.44
C THR A 58 -6.54 45.75 -9.04
N LEU A 59 -5.92 44.58 -8.92
CA LEU A 59 -5.73 43.89 -7.62
C LEU A 59 -4.90 44.71 -6.61
N GLU A 60 -4.13 45.70 -7.06
CA GLU A 60 -3.36 46.60 -6.19
C GLU A 60 -4.26 47.42 -5.25
N HIS A 61 -5.52 47.67 -5.64
CA HIS A 61 -6.49 48.40 -4.81
C HIS A 61 -6.85 47.66 -3.51
N LEU A 62 -6.64 46.34 -3.45
CA LEU A 62 -6.84 45.55 -2.22
C LEU A 62 -5.98 46.08 -1.06
N ASN A 63 -4.79 46.62 -1.35
CA ASN A 63 -3.89 47.17 -0.32
C ASN A 63 -4.42 48.41 0.38
N GLN A 64 -5.43 49.08 -0.19
CA GLN A 64 -6.05 50.29 0.36
C GLN A 64 -7.35 49.98 1.12
N MET A 65 -7.92 48.79 0.90
CA MET A 65 -9.16 48.36 1.52
C MET A 65 -8.88 47.67 2.87
N VAL A 66 -9.90 47.56 3.72
CA VAL A 66 -9.86 46.82 4.99
C VAL A 66 -10.96 45.78 4.93
N GLY A 67 -10.65 44.52 5.24
CA GLY A 67 -11.62 43.43 5.13
C GLY A 67 -10.99 42.10 4.70
N VAL A 68 -11.86 41.17 4.30
CA VAL A 68 -11.47 39.84 3.80
C VAL A 68 -10.97 39.99 2.37
N GLU A 69 -9.79 39.44 2.11
CA GLU A 69 -9.23 39.34 0.76
C GLU A 69 -8.66 37.94 0.49
N TYR A 70 -8.67 37.55 -0.77
CA TYR A 70 -8.05 36.33 -1.28
C TYR A 70 -6.82 36.71 -2.10
N ILE A 71 -5.67 36.14 -1.74
CA ILE A 71 -4.42 36.36 -2.47
C ILE A 71 -3.87 35.02 -2.98
N LEU A 72 -3.24 35.05 -4.15
CA LEU A 72 -2.46 33.93 -4.64
C LEU A 72 -1.11 33.94 -3.91
N LEU A 73 -0.91 32.99 -3.01
CA LEU A 73 0.32 32.90 -2.21
C LEU A 73 1.45 32.24 -2.99
N HIS A 74 1.11 31.15 -3.68
CA HIS A 74 2.09 30.37 -4.44
C HIS A 74 1.42 29.75 -5.66
N ALA A 75 2.18 29.69 -6.76
CA ALA A 75 1.77 29.07 -7.99
C ALA A 75 2.91 28.19 -8.51
N GLN A 76 2.60 26.92 -8.73
CA GLN A 76 3.47 25.95 -9.36
C GLN A 76 2.70 25.33 -10.53
N GLU A 77 2.90 25.89 -11.71
CA GLU A 77 2.31 25.36 -12.93
C GLU A 77 2.87 23.97 -13.24
N PRO A 78 2.04 23.04 -13.76
CA PRO A 78 0.60 23.15 -14.03
C PRO A 78 -0.29 22.58 -12.90
N ILE A 79 0.29 22.18 -11.77
CA ILE A 79 -0.37 21.24 -10.84
C ILE A 79 -0.91 21.88 -9.56
N LEU A 80 -0.30 22.94 -9.03
CA LEU A 80 -0.58 23.41 -7.68
C LEU A 80 -0.68 24.93 -7.62
N TYR A 81 -1.77 25.42 -7.04
CA TYR A 81 -1.93 26.82 -6.65
C TYR A 81 -2.40 26.89 -5.20
N ILE A 82 -1.88 27.87 -4.47
CA ILE A 82 -2.22 28.10 -3.06
C ILE A 82 -2.86 29.48 -2.95
N ILE A 83 -4.14 29.50 -2.59
CA ILE A 83 -4.88 30.73 -2.32
C ILE A 83 -5.01 30.89 -0.81
N ARG A 84 -4.67 32.08 -0.31
CA ARG A 84 -4.81 32.42 1.10
C ARG A 84 -5.97 33.40 1.27
N LYS A 85 -6.90 33.05 2.15
CA LYS A 85 -7.89 33.97 2.72
C LYS A 85 -7.26 34.68 3.90
N GLN A 86 -7.19 36.00 3.83
CA GLN A 86 -6.64 36.82 4.91
C GLN A 86 -7.56 37.98 5.23
N GLN A 87 -7.55 38.37 6.51
CA GLN A 87 -8.23 39.57 6.99
C GLN A 87 -7.21 40.68 7.11
N ARG A 88 -7.42 41.76 6.35
CA ARG A 88 -6.64 42.99 6.48
C ARG A 88 -7.30 43.90 7.51
N HIS A 89 -6.55 44.30 8.55
CA HIS A 89 -7.04 45.22 9.58
C HIS A 89 -6.67 46.69 9.32
N ALA A 90 -5.62 46.94 8.52
CA ALA A 90 -5.15 48.28 8.20
C ALA A 90 -4.70 48.42 6.73
N PRO A 91 -4.87 49.60 6.10
CA PRO A 91 -4.31 49.90 4.79
C PRO A 91 -2.77 49.89 4.81
N SER A 92 -2.13 49.48 3.71
CA SER A 92 -0.68 49.15 3.69
C SER A 92 0.28 50.30 4.05
N GLN A 93 -0.19 51.55 4.16
CA GLN A 93 0.64 52.69 4.58
C GLN A 93 1.10 52.61 6.06
N GLY A 94 0.44 51.79 6.89
CA GLY A 94 0.82 51.55 8.29
C GLY A 94 1.54 50.22 8.54
N GLY A 95 1.92 49.50 7.49
CA GLY A 95 2.42 48.12 7.55
C GLY A 95 1.27 47.09 7.48
N PRO A 96 1.51 45.89 6.93
CA PRO A 96 0.47 44.88 6.79
C PRO A 96 0.22 44.15 8.12
N VAL A 97 -0.83 44.54 8.83
CA VAL A 97 -1.48 43.67 9.83
C VAL A 97 -2.52 42.81 9.12
N THR A 98 -2.05 41.85 8.34
CA THR A 98 -2.90 40.84 7.67
C THR A 98 -2.88 39.56 8.50
N VAL A 99 -4.06 39.09 8.92
CA VAL A 99 -4.20 37.85 9.68
C VAL A 99 -4.66 36.75 8.71
N PRO A 100 -3.89 35.66 8.53
CA PRO A 100 -4.32 34.53 7.71
C PRO A 100 -5.49 33.81 8.40
N LEU A 101 -6.56 33.55 7.65
CA LEU A 101 -7.75 32.86 8.14
C LEU A 101 -7.79 31.40 7.67
N ALA A 102 -7.53 31.17 6.39
CA ALA A 102 -7.54 29.83 5.79
C ALA A 102 -6.70 29.80 4.51
N ASP A 103 -6.13 28.65 4.22
CA ASP A 103 -5.44 28.37 2.95
C ASP A 103 -6.25 27.36 2.15
N TYR A 104 -6.23 27.50 0.82
CA TYR A 104 -6.91 26.63 -0.12
C TYR A 104 -5.91 26.13 -1.15
N TYR A 105 -5.89 24.82 -1.36
CA TYR A 105 -5.07 24.16 -2.36
C TYR A 105 -5.89 23.89 -3.60
N ILE A 106 -5.37 24.26 -4.76
CA ILE A 106 -5.93 23.91 -6.05
C ILE A 106 -4.96 22.95 -6.71
N ILE A 107 -5.30 21.66 -6.69
CA ILE A 107 -4.46 20.58 -7.20
C ILE A 107 -5.10 20.02 -8.46
N ALA A 108 -4.45 20.19 -9.61
CA ALA A 108 -4.97 19.77 -10.92
C ALA A 108 -6.41 20.27 -11.17
N GLY A 109 -6.70 21.51 -10.76
CA GLY A 109 -8.02 22.13 -10.84
C GLY A 109 -8.97 21.79 -9.68
N VAL A 110 -8.70 20.78 -8.86
CA VAL A 110 -9.58 20.48 -7.71
C VAL A 110 -9.21 21.36 -6.51
N VAL A 111 -10.19 22.05 -5.95
CA VAL A 111 -10.06 22.94 -4.80
C VAL A 111 -10.32 22.18 -3.51
N TYR A 112 -9.38 22.28 -2.57
CA TYR A 112 -9.41 21.73 -1.23
C TYR A 112 -9.13 22.82 -0.20
N GLN A 113 -9.81 22.79 0.93
CA GLN A 113 -9.40 23.60 2.08
C GLN A 113 -8.23 22.92 2.80
N ALA A 114 -7.15 23.67 3.04
CA ALA A 114 -6.04 23.20 3.83
C ALA A 114 -6.44 23.14 5.32
N PRO A 115 -6.27 21.98 5.99
CA PRO A 115 -6.49 21.91 7.42
C PRO A 115 -5.39 22.66 8.17
N ASP A 116 -5.72 23.21 9.33
CA ASP A 116 -4.74 23.75 10.26
C ASP A 116 -3.91 22.62 10.87
N LEU A 117 -2.64 22.92 11.15
CA LEU A 117 -1.72 21.94 11.74
C LEU A 117 -2.25 21.39 13.08
N GLY A 118 -2.93 22.24 13.86
CA GLY A 118 -3.54 21.88 15.13
C GLY A 118 -4.59 20.78 14.96
N SER A 119 -5.54 20.93 14.05
CA SER A 119 -6.56 19.91 13.76
C SER A 119 -5.96 18.61 13.23
N VAL A 120 -4.94 18.67 12.38
CA VAL A 120 -4.27 17.46 11.87
C VAL A 120 -3.61 16.69 13.02
N ILE A 121 -2.85 17.38 13.86
CA ILE A 121 -2.19 16.76 15.03
C ILE A 121 -3.25 16.23 16.00
N GLY A 122 -4.26 17.04 16.32
CA GLY A 122 -5.35 16.65 17.22
C GLY A 122 -6.09 15.40 16.76
N SER A 123 -6.43 15.33 15.47
CA SER A 123 -7.07 14.14 14.87
C SER A 123 -6.19 12.90 14.96
N ARG A 124 -4.88 13.02 14.68
CA ARG A 124 -3.94 11.89 14.76
C ARG A 124 -3.73 11.41 16.20
N VAL A 125 -3.57 12.33 17.15
CA VAL A 125 -3.42 12.01 18.58
C VAL A 125 -4.68 11.32 19.10
N LEU A 126 -5.87 11.86 18.78
CA LEU A 126 -7.14 11.26 19.15
C LEU A 126 -7.27 9.83 18.61
N SER A 127 -6.90 9.62 17.34
CA SER A 127 -6.95 8.29 16.70
C SER A 127 -5.99 7.30 17.38
N ALA A 128 -4.78 7.76 17.74
CA ALA A 128 -3.80 6.93 18.46
C ALA A 128 -4.28 6.56 19.88
N VAL A 129 -4.81 7.53 20.63
CA VAL A 129 -5.37 7.30 21.97
C VAL A 129 -6.57 6.38 21.90
N HIS A 130 -7.46 6.57 20.92
CA HIS A 130 -8.59 5.68 20.68
C HIS A 130 -8.12 4.25 20.38
N GLY A 131 -7.07 4.08 19.57
CA GLY A 131 -6.47 2.77 19.31
C GLY A 131 -5.91 2.10 20.58
N ILE A 132 -5.22 2.87 21.43
CA ILE A 132 -4.70 2.38 22.72
C ILE A 132 -5.83 2.01 23.67
N GLN A 133 -6.86 2.86 23.79
CA GLN A 133 -8.03 2.59 24.61
C GLN A 133 -8.73 1.32 24.14
N SER A 134 -8.98 1.18 22.83
CA SER A 134 -9.61 -0.01 22.25
C SER A 134 -8.81 -1.28 22.55
N ALA A 135 -7.47 -1.22 22.43
CA ALA A 135 -6.60 -2.35 22.74
C ALA A 135 -6.59 -2.69 24.24
N PHE A 136 -6.66 -1.70 25.13
CA PHE A 136 -6.80 -1.94 26.57
C PHE A 136 -8.17 -2.51 26.91
N ASP A 137 -9.25 -2.01 26.33
CA ASP A 137 -10.60 -2.54 26.54
C ASP A 137 -10.69 -4.00 26.09
N GLU A 138 -10.09 -4.31 24.93
CA GLU A 138 -9.97 -5.67 24.43
C GLU A 138 -9.11 -6.55 25.35
N ALA A 139 -7.91 -6.10 25.76
CA ALA A 139 -7.03 -6.85 26.66
C ALA A 139 -7.68 -7.09 28.03
N MET A 140 -8.31 -6.07 28.61
CA MET A 140 -9.04 -6.18 29.88
C MET A 140 -10.19 -7.17 29.78
N SER A 141 -10.84 -7.29 28.61
CA SER A 141 -11.90 -8.28 28.40
C SER A 141 -11.44 -9.73 28.60
N TYR A 142 -10.16 -10.03 28.36
CA TYR A 142 -9.54 -11.35 28.57
C TYR A 142 -8.94 -11.53 29.96
N CYS A 143 -8.73 -10.46 30.72
CA CYS A 143 -8.15 -10.51 32.05
C CYS A 143 -9.19 -10.96 33.09
N ARG A 144 -8.81 -11.89 33.97
CA ARG A 144 -9.63 -12.36 35.10
C ARG A 144 -8.81 -12.31 36.37
N TYR A 145 -9.46 -12.00 37.49
CA TYR A 145 -8.83 -11.88 38.80
C TYR A 145 -9.57 -12.71 39.85
N HIS A 146 -8.81 -13.38 40.71
CA HIS A 146 -9.30 -14.09 41.89
C HIS A 146 -8.36 -13.79 43.05
N PRO A 147 -8.87 -13.40 44.24
CA PRO A 147 -8.03 -13.04 45.37
C PRO A 147 -6.99 -14.08 45.79
N SER A 148 -7.26 -15.38 45.58
CA SER A 148 -6.31 -16.46 45.91
C SER A 148 -5.39 -16.91 44.75
N LYS A 149 -5.75 -16.63 43.50
CA LYS A 149 -4.99 -17.09 42.31
C LYS A 149 -4.27 -15.94 41.57
N GLY A 150 -4.60 -14.69 41.89
CA GLY A 150 -4.08 -13.52 41.20
C GLY A 150 -4.75 -13.31 39.85
N TYR A 151 -4.02 -12.69 38.92
CA TYR A 151 -4.47 -12.42 37.55
C TYR A 151 -4.16 -13.60 36.62
N TRP A 152 -5.09 -13.96 35.74
CA TRP A 152 -4.85 -14.87 34.62
C TRP A 152 -5.61 -14.42 33.37
N TRP A 153 -5.20 -14.93 32.22
CA TRP A 153 -5.79 -14.63 30.92
C TRP A 153 -6.73 -15.76 30.48
N HIS A 154 -7.92 -15.41 30.01
CA HIS A 154 -8.87 -16.35 29.39
C HIS A 154 -9.24 -15.85 28.01
N PHE A 155 -8.68 -16.50 26.99
CA PHE A 155 -8.96 -16.20 25.58
C PHE A 155 -10.12 -17.08 25.11
N LYS A 156 -11.23 -16.47 24.70
CA LYS A 156 -12.41 -17.20 24.19
C LYS A 156 -12.07 -18.09 22.98
N ASP A 157 -11.11 -17.69 22.16
CA ASP A 157 -10.67 -18.41 20.95
C ASP A 157 -10.06 -19.79 21.25
N GLN A 158 -9.48 -19.97 22.43
CA GLN A 158 -8.87 -21.24 22.82
C GLN A 158 -9.93 -22.31 23.10
N GLU A 159 -11.11 -21.92 23.62
CA GLU A 159 -12.24 -22.83 23.81
C GLU A 159 -12.88 -23.29 22.49
N GLU A 160 -12.90 -22.45 21.46
CA GLU A 160 -13.41 -22.85 20.14
C GLU A 160 -12.42 -23.74 19.37
N ARG A 161 -11.11 -23.45 19.45
CA ARG A 161 -10.05 -24.29 18.84
C ARG A 161 -9.94 -25.67 19.50
N GLU A 162 -10.11 -25.77 20.80
CA GLU A 162 -10.10 -27.06 21.51
C GLU A 162 -11.35 -27.91 21.22
N LYS A 163 -12.49 -27.27 20.94
CA LYS A 163 -13.71 -27.94 20.44
C LYS A 163 -13.60 -28.36 18.97
N ALA A 164 -12.71 -27.74 18.19
CA ALA A 164 -12.46 -28.03 16.78
C ALA A 164 -11.21 -28.92 16.53
N LYS A 165 -11.00 -29.99 17.30
CA LYS A 165 -9.97 -30.98 16.97
C LYS A 165 -10.23 -31.59 15.57
N PRO A 166 -9.29 -31.54 14.61
CA PRO A 166 -9.47 -32.16 13.31
C PRO A 166 -9.30 -33.68 13.45
N LYS A 167 -10.37 -34.45 13.21
CA LYS A 167 -10.25 -35.88 12.92
C LYS A 167 -9.49 -36.03 11.59
N SER A 168 -8.45 -36.87 11.62
CA SER A 168 -7.65 -37.39 10.50
C SER A 168 -6.68 -36.41 9.82
N LYS A 169 -5.37 -36.68 9.98
CA LYS A 169 -4.33 -36.27 9.04
C LYS A 169 -4.70 -36.83 7.66
N LYS A 170 -5.07 -35.97 6.71
CA LYS A 170 -5.08 -36.36 5.29
C LYS A 170 -3.67 -36.80 4.93
N LYS A 171 -3.53 -38.05 4.50
CA LYS A 171 -2.31 -38.59 3.90
C LYS A 171 -2.04 -37.75 2.64
N GLU A 172 -1.05 -36.87 2.67
CA GLU A 172 -0.56 -36.22 1.45
C GLU A 172 -0.13 -37.32 0.49
N GLU A 173 -0.77 -37.41 -0.67
CA GLU A 173 -0.33 -38.34 -1.71
C GLU A 173 1.09 -37.96 -2.14
N PRO A 174 2.03 -38.91 -2.20
CA PRO A 174 3.37 -38.62 -2.68
C PRO A 174 3.26 -38.11 -4.12
N SER A 175 3.75 -36.90 -4.35
CA SER A 175 3.81 -36.23 -5.66
C SER A 175 4.23 -37.18 -6.79
N SER A 176 3.60 -37.03 -7.96
CA SER A 176 3.84 -37.86 -9.14
C SER A 176 5.32 -37.84 -9.54
N LEU A 177 5.86 -38.99 -9.99
CA LEU A 177 7.26 -39.14 -10.41
C LEU A 177 7.72 -38.05 -11.39
N PHE A 178 6.82 -37.62 -12.28
CA PHE A 178 7.09 -36.55 -13.25
C PHE A 178 7.22 -35.17 -12.60
N GLN A 179 6.45 -34.90 -11.54
CA GLN A 179 6.55 -33.67 -10.76
C GLN A 179 7.88 -33.62 -10.01
N ARG A 180 8.33 -34.75 -9.45
CA ARG A 180 9.63 -34.84 -8.77
C ARG A 180 10.79 -34.61 -9.72
N GLN A 181 10.80 -35.30 -10.86
CA GLN A 181 11.89 -35.16 -11.85
C GLN A 181 12.01 -33.72 -12.38
N ARG A 182 10.88 -33.05 -12.64
CA ARG A 182 10.90 -31.66 -13.11
C ARG A 182 11.35 -30.68 -12.01
N VAL A 183 10.92 -30.90 -10.77
CA VAL A 183 11.35 -30.10 -9.62
C VAL A 183 12.84 -30.31 -9.34
N ASP A 184 13.33 -31.54 -9.42
CA ASP A 184 14.75 -31.86 -9.22
C ASP A 184 15.64 -31.19 -10.27
N MET A 185 15.20 -31.13 -11.54
CA MET A 185 15.92 -30.41 -12.59
C MET A 185 16.01 -28.91 -12.30
N LEU A 186 14.92 -28.32 -11.79
CA LEU A 186 14.89 -26.91 -11.39
C LEU A 186 15.75 -26.64 -10.16
N LEU A 187 15.77 -27.55 -9.17
CA LEU A 187 16.62 -27.45 -7.99
C LEU A 187 18.10 -27.60 -8.34
N LEU A 188 18.44 -28.43 -9.33
CA LEU A 188 19.80 -28.55 -9.89
C LEU A 188 20.26 -27.25 -10.56
N ASP A 189 19.39 -26.66 -11.38
CA ASP A 189 19.65 -25.37 -12.01
C ASP A 189 19.78 -24.25 -10.95
N LEU A 190 18.94 -24.26 -9.92
CA LEU A 190 19.02 -23.32 -8.81
C LEU A 190 20.32 -23.47 -8.00
N ARG A 191 20.71 -24.70 -7.65
CA ARG A 191 21.99 -25.01 -7.00
C ARG A 191 23.17 -24.53 -7.84
N SER A 192 23.09 -24.64 -9.16
CA SER A 192 24.15 -24.23 -10.07
C SER A 192 24.28 -22.70 -10.13
N LYS A 193 23.15 -21.98 -10.08
CA LYS A 193 23.09 -20.52 -10.13
C LYS A 193 23.40 -19.88 -8.78
N PHE A 194 23.09 -20.56 -7.69
CA PHE A 194 23.29 -20.10 -6.32
C PHE A 194 23.96 -21.22 -5.50
N PRO A 195 25.30 -21.32 -5.54
CA PRO A 195 26.03 -22.23 -4.68
C PRO A 195 25.71 -21.88 -3.22
N PRO A 196 25.29 -22.83 -2.37
CA PRO A 196 24.98 -22.54 -0.97
C PRO A 196 26.23 -22.00 -0.27
N THR A 197 26.17 -20.73 0.11
CA THR A 197 27.22 -20.07 0.88
C THR A 197 27.18 -20.62 2.30
N PHE A 198 28.24 -21.34 2.69
CA PHE A 198 28.38 -21.88 4.03
C PHE A 198 28.49 -20.75 5.06
N TYR A 199 27.59 -20.72 6.04
CA TYR A 199 27.67 -19.85 7.21
C TYR A 199 28.45 -20.57 8.32
N GLN A 200 29.54 -19.95 8.82
CA GLN A 200 30.19 -20.45 10.04
C GLN A 200 29.35 -20.05 11.27
N PRO A 201 29.07 -20.96 12.22
CA PRO A 201 28.23 -20.67 13.38
C PRO A 201 28.98 -20.06 14.59
N LYS A 202 30.28 -19.73 14.50
CA LYS A 202 31.04 -19.21 15.66
C LYS A 202 31.99 -18.06 15.31
N PRO A 203 32.05 -17.00 16.13
CA PRO A 203 32.98 -15.88 15.94
C PRO A 203 34.39 -16.26 16.43
N GLY A 204 35.41 -16.22 15.57
CA GLY A 204 36.79 -16.28 16.06
C GLY A 204 37.94 -16.70 15.13
N GLU A 205 37.72 -17.29 13.95
CA GLU A 205 38.85 -17.72 13.10
C GLU A 205 38.80 -17.16 11.67
N LYS A 206 40.00 -16.94 11.10
CA LYS A 206 40.23 -16.28 9.80
C LYS A 206 39.66 -17.13 8.65
N PRO A 207 39.13 -16.50 7.59
CA PRO A 207 38.53 -17.21 6.46
C PRO A 207 39.59 -17.99 5.66
N ILE A 208 39.34 -19.28 5.43
CA ILE A 208 40.14 -20.12 4.53
C ILE A 208 39.34 -20.27 3.21
N PRO A 209 39.90 -19.89 2.05
CA PRO A 209 39.31 -20.18 0.75
C PRO A 209 39.41 -21.69 0.48
N VAL A 210 38.29 -22.34 0.17
CA VAL A 210 38.34 -23.69 -0.41
C VAL A 210 38.09 -23.59 -1.90
N GLU A 211 39.18 -23.51 -2.65
CA GLU A 211 39.24 -23.91 -4.06
C GLU A 211 38.82 -25.39 -4.16
N VAL A 212 37.84 -25.68 -5.03
CA VAL A 212 37.47 -27.07 -5.35
C VAL A 212 38.56 -27.65 -6.25
N LYS A 213 39.56 -28.30 -5.63
CA LYS A 213 40.42 -29.26 -6.31
C LYS A 213 39.56 -30.42 -6.84
N LYS A 214 39.73 -30.69 -8.13
CA LYS A 214 39.18 -31.81 -8.87
C LYS A 214 39.99 -33.07 -8.54
N GLU A 215 39.33 -34.16 -8.13
CA GLU A 215 39.67 -35.60 -8.32
C GLU A 215 38.88 -36.49 -7.32
N PRO A 216 38.72 -37.81 -7.53
CA PRO A 216 38.26 -38.55 -8.72
C PRO A 216 37.06 -39.49 -8.39
N GLU A 217 36.47 -40.12 -9.40
CA GLU A 217 35.42 -41.15 -9.27
C GLU A 217 35.88 -42.39 -8.49
N PRO A 218 35.01 -43.06 -7.70
CA PRO A 218 35.23 -44.45 -7.31
C PRO A 218 34.85 -45.40 -8.46
N PRO A 219 35.61 -46.50 -8.67
CA PRO A 219 35.49 -47.35 -9.85
C PRO A 219 34.33 -48.35 -9.77
N ALA A 220 33.95 -48.82 -10.96
CA ALA A 220 33.00 -49.88 -11.23
C ALA A 220 33.41 -51.24 -10.61
N GLU A 221 32.44 -51.94 -10.02
CA GLU A 221 32.53 -53.39 -9.80
C GLU A 221 32.32 -54.13 -11.13
N THR A 222 33.36 -54.79 -11.60
CA THR A 222 33.34 -55.74 -12.72
C THR A 222 33.02 -57.15 -12.25
N VAL A 223 32.03 -57.77 -12.89
CA VAL A 223 31.81 -59.22 -12.95
C VAL A 223 32.73 -59.85 -14.02
N LYS A 224 33.31 -61.04 -13.75
CA LYS A 224 33.59 -62.20 -14.66
C LYS A 224 34.76 -63.08 -14.13
N GLN A 225 34.90 -64.39 -14.33
CA GLN A 225 34.07 -65.55 -14.73
C GLN A 225 35.04 -66.77 -14.81
N GLU A 226 34.67 -67.99 -14.40
CA GLU A 226 35.17 -69.29 -14.93
C GLU A 226 34.14 -70.39 -14.60
N THR A 227 33.82 -71.45 -15.36
CA THR A 227 33.96 -71.86 -16.77
C THR A 227 33.06 -73.12 -17.01
N GLU A 228 32.46 -73.22 -18.21
CA GLU A 228 31.88 -74.35 -18.98
C GLU A 228 31.08 -75.52 -18.35
N ARG A 229 29.89 -75.81 -18.93
CA ARG A 229 29.68 -76.84 -19.98
C ARG A 229 28.23 -76.86 -20.49
N GLU A 230 28.06 -76.82 -21.81
CA GLU A 230 26.87 -77.19 -22.60
C GLU A 230 26.82 -78.73 -22.80
N PRO A 231 25.83 -79.38 -23.50
CA PRO A 231 24.67 -78.83 -24.26
C PRO A 231 23.33 -79.59 -24.04
N ALA A 232 22.25 -79.12 -24.67
CA ALA A 232 21.34 -79.91 -25.56
C ALA A 232 19.85 -79.46 -25.53
N THR A 233 19.44 -78.88 -26.66
CA THR A 233 18.19 -79.10 -27.43
C THR A 233 16.77 -79.00 -26.83
N LYS A 234 16.00 -78.14 -27.53
CA LYS A 234 14.68 -78.38 -28.19
C LYS A 234 13.39 -77.83 -27.54
N THR A 235 12.77 -76.92 -28.33
CA THR A 235 11.32 -76.71 -28.60
C THR A 235 10.44 -76.26 -27.42
N SER A 236 9.56 -75.28 -27.52
CA SER A 236 8.61 -74.94 -28.60
C SER A 236 8.12 -73.48 -28.40
N ALA A 237 8.20 -72.63 -29.42
CA ALA A 237 7.07 -72.22 -30.28
C ALA A 237 6.44 -70.85 -29.87
N PRO A 238 5.91 -70.07 -30.84
CA PRO A 238 6.31 -68.66 -30.97
C PRO A 238 5.17 -67.64 -31.21
N ALA A 239 5.57 -66.36 -31.36
CA ALA A 239 5.02 -65.38 -32.31
C ALA A 239 3.89 -64.40 -31.82
N PRO A 240 3.62 -63.28 -32.53
CA PRO A 240 4.18 -61.97 -32.17
C PRO A 240 3.16 -60.79 -32.38
N PRO A 241 3.47 -59.62 -33.00
CA PRO A 241 3.21 -58.29 -32.43
C PRO A 241 2.11 -57.51 -33.18
N SER A 242 1.59 -56.42 -32.61
CA SER A 242 0.77 -55.46 -33.37
C SER A 242 1.18 -54.01 -33.14
N LYS A 243 1.82 -53.50 -34.19
CA LYS A 243 2.18 -52.16 -34.67
C LYS A 243 1.46 -50.90 -34.08
N PRO A 244 2.14 -49.73 -34.13
CA PRO A 244 1.60 -48.36 -33.94
C PRO A 244 1.12 -47.75 -35.30
N PRO A 245 0.94 -46.41 -35.47
CA PRO A 245 0.09 -45.35 -34.89
C PRO A 245 -0.97 -44.89 -35.97
N PRO A 246 -1.67 -43.71 -35.99
CA PRO A 246 -1.07 -42.36 -36.11
C PRO A 246 -1.82 -41.16 -35.46
N GLU A 247 -1.08 -40.08 -35.28
CA GLU A 247 -1.59 -38.71 -35.04
C GLU A 247 -2.50 -38.21 -36.18
N LYS A 248 -3.46 -37.32 -35.86
CA LYS A 248 -3.90 -36.26 -36.79
C LYS A 248 -4.45 -35.04 -36.05
N ARG A 249 -3.58 -34.03 -36.01
CA ARG A 249 -3.77 -32.58 -36.21
C ARG A 249 -5.15 -31.94 -36.02
N ALA A 250 -5.11 -30.82 -35.30
CA ALA A 250 -6.08 -29.74 -35.25
C ALA A 250 -6.48 -29.17 -36.62
N ARG A 251 -7.73 -28.66 -36.70
CA ARG A 251 -8.06 -27.48 -37.50
C ARG A 251 -9.34 -26.80 -37.02
N LEU A 252 -9.30 -25.46 -37.08
CA LEU A 252 -10.36 -24.48 -36.85
C LEU A 252 -11.65 -24.78 -37.65
N GLN A 253 -12.82 -24.53 -37.07
CA GLN A 253 -13.58 -23.26 -37.11
C GLN A 253 -14.49 -23.19 -35.90
#